data_AF-A0A0C3KIK0-F1
#
_entry.id   AF-A0A0C3KIK0-F1
#
_cell.length_a   1.000
_cell.length_b   1.000
_cell.length_c   1.000
_cell.angle_alpha   90.00
_cell.angle_beta   90.00
_cell.angle_gamma   90.00
#
_symmetry.space_group_name_H-M   'P 1'
#
loop_
_entity.id
_entity.type
_entity.pdbx_description
1 polymer ?
#
loop_
_entity_poly.entity_id
_entity_poly.type
_entity_poly.pdbx_seq_one_letter_code
_entity_poly.pdbx_strand_id
1 'polypeptide(L)'
;MQLLQRRGAFQELIRLVHSPQTSLQSKSYAAGQIPRFFNDFPDLEEEAINAVYDLCEDQYSQVRGSRHSVSVRIDGYHTVTQVSYLQHKWVKRNADVLVQLLQSGNFSNFGPKKPNDKLYIDEPEEVAVVKAALLKHLDMDPPAVLGVMCDQVVPLEEDLDESERQTRERLRSLVIGFLATEALGVIVAKYTDPPGSEAEQMLVTQLTLSIAWLEIQEVELIVRDILLSLPCYRVYPSRGDSILQALLDRAKVLLQLRASNYEPLSSTRSFLALAQFVAIDRHAASPAILLQFYLSFLTGRMVLQKFSPQTRVDIVSWISEALLACEAEMTKLQPISNREQLRRLLNQTVDASSVLLEVCRCYLANSPHAPKQMQILFDSKVYNPVSWRTVQALLQAVSAVGDAYVCG
;
A
#
# COMPACT_ATOMS: atom_id res chain seq x y z
N MET A 1 9.12 38.07 40.69
CA MET A 1 8.00 38.90 40.18
C MET A 1 7.78 38.69 38.68
N GLN A 2 8.80 38.83 37.81
CA GLN A 2 8.65 38.62 36.36
C GLN A 2 8.20 37.20 35.97
N LEU A 3 8.71 36.13 36.61
CA LEU A 3 8.29 34.76 36.30
C LEU A 3 6.81 34.48 36.64
N LEU A 4 6.30 35.04 37.75
CA LEU A 4 4.89 34.95 38.12
C LEU A 4 3.99 35.72 37.14
N GLN A 5 4.44 36.89 36.68
CA GLN A 5 3.72 37.67 35.66
C GLN A 5 3.70 36.96 34.32
N ARG A 6 4.83 36.35 33.89
CA ARG A 6 4.90 35.54 32.67
C ARG A 6 4.01 34.30 32.75
N ARG A 7 3.98 33.63 33.91
CA ARG A 7 3.08 32.49 34.15
C ARG A 7 1.62 32.90 34.04
N GLY A 8 1.23 34.01 34.70
CA GLY A 8 -0.13 34.54 34.61
C GLY A 8 -0.52 34.94 33.20
N ALA A 9 0.41 35.54 32.44
CA ALA A 9 0.19 35.82 31.02
C ALA A 9 -0.03 34.55 30.19
N PHE A 10 0.74 33.48 30.45
CA PHE A 10 0.58 32.22 29.74
C PHE A 10 -0.78 31.57 30.03
N GLN A 11 -1.20 31.53 31.30
CA GLN A 11 -2.53 31.05 31.70
C GLN A 11 -3.66 31.86 31.04
N GLU A 12 -3.48 33.17 30.91
CA GLU A 12 -4.46 34.01 30.21
C GLU A 12 -4.52 33.71 28.71
N LEU A 13 -3.39 33.45 28.05
CA LEU A 13 -3.37 33.02 26.64
C LEU A 13 -4.13 31.70 26.45
N ILE A 14 -3.92 30.72 27.34
CA ILE A 14 -4.65 29.45 27.34
C ILE A 14 -6.16 29.70 27.54
N ARG A 15 -6.54 30.56 28.49
CA ARG A 15 -7.94 30.90 28.76
C ARG A 15 -8.63 31.58 27.57
N LEU A 16 -7.91 32.44 26.84
CA LEU A 16 -8.45 33.15 25.67
C LEU A 16 -8.89 32.18 24.57
N VAL A 17 -8.15 31.09 24.38
CA VAL A 17 -8.45 30.04 23.38
C VAL A 17 -9.79 29.36 23.66
N HIS A 18 -10.01 28.95 24.91
CA HIS A 18 -11.23 28.24 25.31
C HIS A 18 -12.48 29.11 25.38
N SER A 19 -12.33 30.44 25.50
CA SER A 19 -13.46 31.32 25.73
C SER A 19 -14.32 31.50 24.46
N PRO A 20 -15.64 31.18 24.51
CA PRO A 20 -16.52 31.26 23.35
C PRO A 20 -16.88 32.71 22.96
N GLN A 21 -16.60 33.68 23.84
CA GLN A 21 -16.86 35.10 23.64
C GLN A 21 -15.63 35.85 23.12
N THR A 22 -14.50 35.17 22.98
CA THR A 22 -13.24 35.75 22.50
C THR A 22 -13.30 36.00 20.99
N SER A 23 -12.83 37.17 20.54
CA SER A 23 -12.74 37.45 19.11
C SER A 23 -11.80 36.46 18.40
N LEU A 24 -12.08 36.13 17.14
CA LEU A 24 -11.20 35.26 16.33
C LEU A 24 -9.76 35.79 16.30
N GLN A 25 -9.57 37.11 16.22
CA GLN A 25 -8.24 37.75 16.24
C GLN A 25 -7.50 37.49 17.55
N SER A 26 -8.20 37.49 18.68
CA SER A 26 -7.60 37.20 19.99
C SER A 26 -7.21 35.73 20.11
N LYS A 27 -7.98 34.80 19.52
CA LYS A 27 -7.62 33.39 19.43
C LYS A 27 -6.38 33.17 18.55
N SER A 28 -6.35 33.75 17.35
CA SER A 28 -5.17 33.76 16.47
C SER A 28 -3.94 34.36 17.16
N TYR A 29 -4.12 35.46 17.88
CA TYR A 29 -3.03 36.07 18.66
C TYR A 29 -2.52 35.10 19.74
N ALA A 30 -3.43 34.47 20.50
CA ALA A 30 -3.06 33.49 21.51
C ALA A 30 -2.29 32.31 20.92
N ALA A 31 -2.77 31.75 19.80
CA ALA A 31 -2.12 30.68 19.05
C ALA A 31 -0.65 31.01 18.73
N GLY A 32 -0.39 32.22 18.23
CA GLY A 32 0.96 32.67 17.88
C GLY A 32 1.85 33.02 19.08
N GLN A 33 1.29 33.19 20.29
CA GLN A 33 2.06 33.48 21.49
C GLN A 33 2.35 32.24 22.35
N ILE A 34 1.47 31.24 22.37
CA ILE A 34 1.60 30.03 23.21
C ILE A 34 3.00 29.38 23.10
N PRO A 35 3.59 29.16 21.90
CA PRO A 35 4.92 28.57 21.76
C PRO A 35 6.03 29.32 22.49
N ARG A 36 5.89 30.65 22.65
CA ARG A 36 6.92 31.48 23.31
C ARG A 36 7.04 31.23 24.81
N PHE A 37 6.02 30.65 25.43
CA PHE A 37 5.96 30.37 26.87
C PHE A 37 6.02 28.87 27.18
N PHE A 38 5.85 28.02 26.16
CA PHE A 38 5.67 26.57 26.32
C PHE A 38 6.81 25.90 27.11
N ASN A 39 8.07 26.25 26.81
CA ASN A 39 9.24 25.70 27.51
C ASN A 39 9.48 26.27 28.91
N ASP A 40 8.89 27.43 29.21
CA ASP A 40 9.14 28.12 30.49
C ASP A 40 8.28 27.54 31.62
N PHE A 41 7.18 26.85 31.30
CA PHE A 41 6.20 26.35 32.26
C PHE A 41 5.80 24.89 31.96
N PRO A 42 6.67 23.91 32.29
CA PRO A 42 6.43 22.50 31.99
C PRO A 42 5.14 21.93 32.60
N ASP A 43 4.73 22.48 33.74
CA ASP A 43 3.51 22.08 34.44
C ASP A 43 2.22 22.56 33.76
N LEU A 44 2.31 23.43 32.76
CA LEU A 44 1.19 23.92 31.95
C LEU A 44 1.21 23.41 30.50
N GLU A 45 2.17 22.57 30.12
CA GLU A 45 2.32 22.10 28.73
C GLU A 45 1.10 21.33 28.22
N GLU A 46 0.55 20.41 29.02
CA GLU A 46 -0.65 19.63 28.67
C GLU A 46 -1.88 20.54 28.49
N GLU A 47 -2.07 21.51 29.37
CA GLU A 47 -3.19 22.46 29.26
C GLU A 47 -3.02 23.34 28.01
N ALA A 48 -1.79 23.80 27.75
CA ALA A 48 -1.48 24.62 26.59
C ALA A 48 -1.65 23.88 25.26
N ILE A 49 -1.20 22.64 25.16
CA ILE A 49 -1.33 21.87 23.92
C ILE A 49 -2.78 21.46 23.66
N ASN A 50 -3.56 21.13 24.70
CA ASN A 50 -4.98 20.85 24.55
C ASN A 50 -5.74 22.09 24.07
N ALA A 51 -5.39 23.28 24.57
CA ALA A 51 -5.93 24.53 24.04
C ALA A 51 -5.61 24.69 22.54
N VAL A 52 -4.38 24.37 22.12
CA VAL A 52 -4.02 24.41 20.70
C VAL A 52 -4.84 23.42 19.86
N TYR A 53 -5.16 22.23 20.39
CA TYR A 53 -6.05 21.29 19.71
C TYR A 53 -7.49 21.83 19.60
N ASP A 54 -8.01 22.52 20.62
CA ASP A 54 -9.32 23.17 20.53
C ASP A 54 -9.35 24.24 19.43
N LEU A 55 -8.23 24.94 19.17
CA LEU A 55 -8.12 25.85 18.02
C LEU A 55 -8.17 25.11 16.69
N CYS A 56 -7.61 23.91 16.63
CA CYS A 56 -7.60 23.05 15.44
C CYS A 56 -9.00 22.58 15.05
N GLU A 57 -9.94 22.57 16.00
CA GLU A 57 -11.33 22.14 15.83
C GLU A 57 -12.35 23.29 15.92
N ASP A 58 -11.88 24.55 15.87
CA ASP A 58 -12.74 25.71 16.11
C ASP A 58 -13.96 25.75 15.16
N GLN A 59 -15.16 25.69 15.76
CA GLN A 59 -16.44 25.52 15.07
C GLN A 59 -17.00 26.81 14.45
N TYR A 60 -16.41 27.99 14.71
CA TYR A 60 -16.91 29.24 14.12
C TYR A 60 -16.79 29.29 12.59
N SER A 61 -16.17 28.27 11.98
CA SER A 61 -15.97 28.15 10.54
C SER A 61 -17.23 27.83 9.75
N GLN A 62 -18.27 27.30 10.40
CA GLN A 62 -19.49 26.92 9.70
C GLN A 62 -20.46 28.09 9.47
N VAL A 63 -20.18 29.27 10.03
CA VAL A 63 -20.93 30.49 9.71
C VAL A 63 -20.46 31.00 8.35
N ARG A 64 -21.13 30.50 7.31
CA ARG A 64 -20.89 30.76 5.86
C ARG A 64 -20.41 32.19 5.58
N GLY A 65 -19.19 32.30 5.05
CA GLY A 65 -18.68 33.50 4.37
C GLY A 65 -17.56 34.27 5.06
N SER A 66 -17.15 33.89 6.28
CA SER A 66 -16.05 34.57 6.98
C SER A 66 -14.70 33.86 6.79
N ARG A 67 -13.87 34.38 5.88
CA ARG A 67 -12.46 33.98 5.70
C ARG A 67 -11.64 33.98 7.00
N HIS A 68 -12.09 34.74 8.01
CA HIS A 68 -11.40 34.89 9.28
C HIS A 68 -11.42 33.64 10.16
N SER A 69 -12.36 32.70 9.95
CA SER A 69 -12.44 31.50 10.79
C SER A 69 -11.49 30.38 10.35
N VAL A 70 -11.23 30.24 9.05
CA VAL A 70 -10.22 29.30 8.53
C VAL A 70 -8.82 29.67 9.04
N SER A 71 -8.58 30.97 9.24
CA SER A 71 -7.33 31.49 9.82
C SER A 71 -7.03 30.92 11.21
N VAL A 72 -8.02 30.77 12.09
CA VAL A 72 -7.78 30.32 13.47
C VAL A 72 -7.33 28.86 13.51
N ARG A 73 -7.94 27.99 12.71
CA ARG A 73 -7.51 26.59 12.59
C ARG A 73 -6.12 26.47 11.98
N ILE A 74 -5.85 27.21 10.91
CA ILE A 74 -4.53 27.27 10.28
C ILE A 74 -3.46 27.74 11.29
N ASP A 75 -3.76 28.76 12.08
CA ASP A 75 -2.89 29.21 13.17
C ASP A 75 -2.67 28.09 14.20
N GLY A 76 -3.73 27.35 14.56
CA GLY A 76 -3.64 26.14 15.38
C GLY A 76 -2.65 25.12 14.81
N TYR A 77 -2.74 24.76 13.53
CA TYR A 77 -1.85 23.78 12.88
C TYR A 77 -0.39 24.24 12.84
N HIS A 78 -0.18 25.54 12.61
CA HIS A 78 1.13 26.16 12.69
C HIS A 78 1.68 26.09 14.11
N THR A 79 0.86 26.36 15.12
CA THR A 79 1.23 26.26 16.53
C THR A 79 1.57 24.83 16.93
N VAL A 80 0.80 23.82 16.49
CA VAL A 80 1.15 22.40 16.68
C VAL A 80 2.56 22.10 16.17
N THR A 81 2.87 22.57 14.95
CA THR A 81 4.21 22.39 14.36
C THR A 81 5.31 23.10 15.15
N GLN A 82 5.04 24.31 15.64
CA GLN A 82 6.00 25.07 16.45
C GLN A 82 6.27 24.39 17.79
N VAL A 83 5.23 23.87 18.45
CA VAL A 83 5.39 23.11 19.71
C VAL A 83 6.25 21.86 19.48
N SER A 84 6.03 21.13 18.39
CA SER A 84 6.85 19.96 18.03
C SER A 84 8.33 20.31 17.84
N TYR A 85 8.64 21.44 17.19
CA TYR A 85 10.03 21.93 17.08
C TYR A 85 10.66 22.30 18.42
N LEU A 86 9.88 22.88 19.33
CA LEU A 86 10.36 23.29 20.64
C LEU A 86 10.59 22.11 21.58
N GLN A 87 9.76 21.07 21.47
CA GLN A 87 9.77 19.91 22.34
C GLN A 87 9.47 18.62 21.57
N HIS A 88 10.52 17.88 21.26
CA HIS A 88 10.47 16.66 20.44
C HIS A 88 9.50 15.59 20.96
N LYS A 89 9.26 15.52 22.28
CA LYS A 89 8.32 14.54 22.87
C LYS A 89 6.88 14.67 22.33
N TRP A 90 6.52 15.84 21.80
CA TRP A 90 5.19 16.08 21.23
C TRP A 90 5.05 15.66 19.77
N VAL A 91 6.16 15.40 19.06
CA VAL A 91 6.15 15.13 17.60
C VAL A 91 5.18 13.99 17.25
N LYS A 92 5.23 12.87 17.98
CA LYS A 92 4.36 11.71 17.70
C LYS A 92 2.88 12.03 17.93
N ARG A 93 2.52 12.60 19.09
CA ARG A 93 1.12 12.94 19.42
C ARG A 93 0.57 14.02 18.48
N ASN A 94 1.37 15.03 18.19
CA ASN A 94 1.01 16.10 17.27
C ASN A 94 0.84 15.60 15.83
N ALA A 95 1.69 14.65 15.39
CA ALA A 95 1.51 14.00 14.10
C ALA A 95 0.20 13.19 14.03
N ASP A 96 -0.19 12.52 15.11
CA ASP A 96 -1.46 11.77 15.15
C ASP A 96 -2.66 12.71 14.99
N VAL A 97 -2.67 13.82 15.73
CA VAL A 97 -3.69 14.87 15.58
C VAL A 97 -3.70 15.42 14.14
N LEU A 98 -2.54 15.73 13.57
CA LEU A 98 -2.46 16.22 12.18
C LEU A 98 -2.95 15.20 11.15
N VAL A 99 -2.71 13.91 11.38
CA VAL A 99 -3.23 12.86 10.50
C VAL A 99 -4.76 12.81 10.56
N GLN A 100 -5.35 12.88 11.77
CA GLN A 100 -6.81 12.96 11.92
C GLN A 100 -7.39 14.19 11.22
N LEU A 101 -6.70 15.33 11.29
CA LEU A 101 -7.08 16.58 10.63
C LEU A 101 -7.03 16.51 9.10
N LEU A 102 -6.45 15.47 8.47
CA LEU A 102 -6.60 15.25 7.02
C LEU A 102 -8.08 15.08 6.62
N GLN A 103 -8.93 14.63 7.56
CA GLN A 103 -10.36 14.47 7.35
C GLN A 103 -11.12 15.79 7.34
N SER A 104 -10.52 16.90 7.80
CA SER A 104 -11.19 18.20 7.90
C SER A 104 -11.63 18.74 6.54
N GLY A 105 -11.02 18.28 5.44
CA GLY A 105 -11.53 18.53 4.09
C GLY A 105 -12.51 17.46 3.62
N ASN A 106 -13.62 17.88 3.02
CA ASN A 106 -14.56 17.09 2.24
C ASN A 106 -13.89 16.51 0.99
N PHE A 107 -12.99 15.54 1.19
CA PHE A 107 -12.39 14.75 0.13
C PHE A 107 -13.40 13.69 -0.35
N SER A 108 -14.40 14.11 -1.11
CA SER A 108 -15.31 13.23 -1.85
C SER A 108 -14.74 12.83 -3.24
N ASN A 109 -13.42 12.78 -3.41
CA ASN A 109 -12.76 12.78 -4.73
C ASN A 109 -12.03 11.46 -5.13
N PHE A 110 -12.53 10.29 -4.73
CA PHE A 110 -12.09 9.00 -5.32
C PHE A 110 -13.14 8.35 -6.24
N GLY A 111 -14.14 9.11 -6.70
CA GLY A 111 -15.08 8.71 -7.74
C GLY A 111 -14.96 9.56 -9.02
N PRO A 112 -15.40 9.05 -10.19
CA PRO A 112 -15.43 9.83 -11.42
C PRO A 112 -16.30 11.09 -11.24
N LYS A 113 -15.67 12.26 -11.34
CA LYS A 113 -16.31 13.57 -11.16
C LYS A 113 -17.47 13.74 -12.13
N LYS A 114 -18.68 13.95 -11.61
CA LYS A 114 -19.80 14.43 -12.43
C LYS A 114 -19.54 15.89 -12.82
N PRO A 115 -19.69 16.27 -14.10
CA PRO A 115 -19.28 17.59 -14.60
C PRO A 115 -20.13 18.77 -14.08
N ASN A 116 -21.14 18.54 -13.24
CA ASN A 116 -22.06 19.58 -12.77
C ASN A 116 -22.04 19.83 -11.25
N ASP A 117 -21.17 19.17 -10.47
CA ASP A 117 -21.01 19.49 -9.04
C ASP A 117 -20.09 20.70 -8.88
N LYS A 118 -20.71 21.87 -9.04
CA LYS A 118 -20.11 23.18 -8.74
C LYS A 118 -20.49 23.55 -7.31
N LEU A 119 -19.46 23.93 -6.53
CA LEU A 119 -19.50 24.78 -5.33
C LEU A 119 -19.45 24.08 -3.95
N TYR A 120 -18.24 23.99 -3.38
CA TYR A 120 -17.83 24.32 -1.99
C TYR A 120 -16.28 24.27 -2.00
N ILE A 121 -15.50 25.31 -2.36
CA ILE A 121 -15.14 26.57 -1.67
C ILE A 121 -14.62 26.37 -0.22
N ASP A 122 -13.30 26.53 -0.08
CA ASP A 122 -12.45 26.82 1.11
C ASP A 122 -11.80 25.71 1.96
N GLU A 123 -12.12 24.42 1.79
CA GLU A 123 -11.41 23.32 2.47
C GLU A 123 -10.08 22.79 1.85
N PRO A 124 -9.70 23.02 0.58
CA PRO A 124 -8.44 22.48 0.06
C PRO A 124 -7.20 23.22 0.60
N GLU A 125 -7.33 24.49 0.99
CA GLU A 125 -6.23 25.27 1.57
C GLU A 125 -5.85 24.72 2.95
N GLU A 126 -6.85 24.44 3.78
CA GLU A 126 -6.66 23.88 5.11
C GLU A 126 -5.95 22.52 5.07
N VAL A 127 -6.43 21.61 4.21
CA VAL A 127 -5.79 20.30 4.02
C VAL A 127 -4.36 20.46 3.48
N ALA A 128 -4.09 21.44 2.61
CA ALA A 128 -2.74 21.70 2.15
C ALA A 128 -1.80 22.16 3.29
N VAL A 129 -2.30 22.96 4.24
CA VAL A 129 -1.55 23.35 5.44
C VAL A 129 -1.28 22.13 6.34
N VAL A 130 -2.27 21.27 6.57
CA VAL A 130 -2.09 20.03 7.36
C VAL A 130 -1.04 19.12 6.72
N LYS A 131 -1.11 18.91 5.41
CA LYS A 131 -0.11 18.12 4.67
C LYS A 131 1.29 18.72 4.76
N ALA A 132 1.41 20.04 4.62
CA ALA A 132 2.68 20.73 4.82
C ALA A 132 3.20 20.59 6.27
N ALA A 133 2.31 20.61 7.27
CA ALA A 133 2.67 20.38 8.66
C ALA A 133 3.14 18.94 8.90
N LEU A 134 2.48 17.93 8.31
CA LEU A 134 2.90 16.53 8.36
C LEU A 134 4.29 16.32 7.74
N LEU A 135 4.58 16.96 6.59
CA LEU A 135 5.92 16.93 5.98
C LEU A 135 6.99 17.52 6.91
N LYS A 136 6.67 18.61 7.62
CA LYS A 136 7.59 19.19 8.62
C LYS A 136 7.80 18.26 9.82
N HIS A 137 6.77 17.53 10.25
CA HIS A 137 6.92 16.54 11.32
C HIS A 137 7.79 15.35 10.87
N LEU A 138 7.69 14.94 9.59
CA LEU A 138 8.62 13.97 9.02
C LEU A 138 10.08 14.46 9.07
N ASP A 139 10.35 15.76 8.89
CA ASP A 139 11.71 16.32 9.07
C ASP A 139 12.17 16.27 10.54
N MET A 140 11.27 16.17 11.51
CA MET A 140 11.59 16.10 12.94
C MET A 140 11.88 14.67 13.40
N ASP A 141 10.94 13.75 13.19
CA ASP A 141 11.03 12.34 13.60
C ASP A 141 10.42 11.41 12.55
N PRO A 142 11.16 11.07 11.49
CA PRO A 142 10.60 10.30 10.38
C PRO A 142 10.03 8.92 10.83
N PRO A 143 10.74 8.09 11.62
CA PRO A 143 10.19 6.81 12.08
C PRO A 143 8.91 6.95 12.90
N ALA A 144 8.86 7.88 13.86
CA ALA A 144 7.67 8.04 14.70
C ALA A 144 6.45 8.52 13.90
N VAL A 145 6.65 9.47 12.99
CA VAL A 145 5.58 10.05 12.17
C VAL A 145 5.07 9.08 11.12
N LEU A 146 5.96 8.33 10.47
CA LEU A 146 5.56 7.25 9.57
C LEU A 146 4.83 6.13 10.32
N GLY A 147 5.25 5.81 11.54
CA GLY A 147 4.54 4.87 12.42
C GLY A 147 3.09 5.31 12.64
N VAL A 148 2.88 6.56 13.04
CA VAL A 148 1.54 7.13 13.22
C VAL A 148 0.70 7.06 11.94
N MET A 149 1.26 7.42 10.78
CA MET A 149 0.53 7.30 9.52
C MET A 149 0.15 5.84 9.22
N CYS A 150 1.05 4.90 9.45
CA CYS A 150 0.79 3.48 9.20
C CYS A 150 -0.22 2.88 10.19
N ASP A 151 -0.24 3.34 11.44
CA ASP A 151 -1.24 2.93 12.45
C ASP A 151 -2.66 3.25 11.97
N GLN A 152 -2.85 4.30 11.14
CA GLN A 152 -4.14 4.64 10.54
C GLN A 152 -4.48 3.84 9.28
N VAL A 153 -3.52 3.08 8.73
CA VAL A 153 -3.72 2.22 7.56
C VAL A 153 -4.11 0.80 7.98
N VAL A 154 -3.51 0.29 9.06
CA VAL A 154 -3.78 -1.06 9.57
C VAL A 154 -5.15 -1.08 10.26
N PRO A 155 -6.10 -1.92 9.81
CA PRO A 155 -7.39 -2.02 10.49
C PRO A 155 -7.23 -2.52 11.93
N LEU A 156 -7.94 -1.87 12.86
CA LEU A 156 -8.02 -2.33 14.24
C LEU A 156 -9.05 -3.47 14.34
N GLU A 157 -8.74 -4.51 15.10
CA GLU A 157 -9.60 -5.71 15.30
C GLU A 157 -10.83 -5.45 16.21
N GLU A 158 -11.23 -4.19 16.37
CA GLU A 158 -12.27 -3.77 17.30
C GLU A 158 -13.68 -3.85 16.68
N ASP A 159 -14.68 -4.22 17.48
CA ASP A 159 -16.10 -4.16 17.14
C ASP A 159 -16.59 -2.70 17.09
N LEU A 160 -16.22 -2.00 16.02
CA LEU A 160 -16.64 -0.62 15.78
C LEU A 160 -18.06 -0.55 15.25
N ASP A 161 -18.74 0.55 15.56
CA ASP A 161 -19.96 0.91 14.87
C ASP A 161 -19.69 1.30 13.40
N GLU A 162 -20.76 1.34 12.61
CA GLU A 162 -20.66 1.61 11.17
C GLU A 162 -20.18 3.03 10.85
N SER A 163 -20.48 4.01 11.69
CA SER A 163 -20.05 5.40 11.52
C SER A 163 -18.55 5.56 11.80
N GLU A 164 -18.05 4.93 12.86
CA GLU A 164 -16.64 4.87 13.20
C GLU A 164 -15.85 4.11 12.13
N ARG A 165 -16.39 2.99 11.62
CA ARG A 165 -15.80 2.25 10.50
C ARG A 165 -15.64 3.13 9.28
N GLN A 166 -16.71 3.79 8.82
CA GLN A 166 -16.65 4.68 7.64
C GLN A 166 -15.65 5.84 7.84
N THR A 167 -15.58 6.39 9.05
CA THR A 167 -14.61 7.43 9.40
C THR A 167 -13.19 6.90 9.28
N ARG A 168 -12.88 5.72 9.83
CA ARG A 168 -11.55 5.09 9.71
C ARG A 168 -11.22 4.73 8.26
N GLU A 169 -12.15 4.18 7.50
CA GLU A 169 -11.95 3.84 6.08
C GLU A 169 -11.62 5.08 5.24
N ARG A 170 -12.32 6.20 5.51
CA ARG A 170 -12.02 7.50 4.90
C ARG A 170 -10.64 8.00 5.29
N LEU A 171 -10.27 7.96 6.57
CA LEU A 171 -8.95 8.40 7.04
C LEU A 171 -7.83 7.59 6.38
N ARG A 172 -7.98 6.26 6.38
CA ARG A 172 -7.06 5.32 5.74
C ARG A 172 -6.84 5.67 4.27
N SER A 173 -7.91 5.90 3.52
CA SER A 173 -7.84 6.31 2.11
C SER A 173 -7.07 7.63 1.92
N LEU A 174 -7.28 8.60 2.82
CA LEU A 174 -6.57 9.88 2.79
C LEU A 174 -5.08 9.73 3.10
N VAL A 175 -4.73 8.89 4.07
CA VAL A 175 -3.34 8.62 4.45
C VAL A 175 -2.60 7.89 3.33
N ILE A 176 -3.19 6.84 2.75
CA ILE A 176 -2.62 6.14 1.59
C ILE A 176 -2.41 7.11 0.42
N GLY A 177 -3.43 7.94 0.13
CA GLY A 177 -3.34 8.95 -0.92
C GLY A 177 -2.23 9.97 -0.68
N PHE A 178 -2.12 10.50 0.53
CA PHE A 178 -1.05 11.43 0.92
C PHE A 178 0.34 10.79 0.81
N LEU A 179 0.50 9.57 1.33
CA LEU A 179 1.75 8.82 1.24
C LEU A 179 2.16 8.62 -0.22
N ALA A 180 1.28 8.12 -1.07
CA ALA A 180 1.57 7.78 -2.46
C ALA A 180 1.87 9.01 -3.34
N THR A 181 1.18 10.14 -3.11
CA THR A 181 1.21 11.27 -4.05
C THR A 181 2.06 12.45 -3.62
N GLU A 182 2.16 12.73 -2.32
CA GLU A 182 2.79 13.95 -1.81
C GLU A 182 4.00 13.67 -0.91
N ALA A 183 3.91 12.68 -0.02
CA ALA A 183 4.99 12.39 0.92
C ALA A 183 6.11 11.55 0.32
N LEU A 184 5.80 10.60 -0.57
CA LEU A 184 6.75 9.60 -1.06
C LEU A 184 8.03 10.19 -1.62
N GLY A 185 7.94 11.26 -2.42
CA GLY A 185 9.12 11.90 -3.01
C GLY A 185 10.08 12.43 -1.95
N VAL A 186 9.54 13.05 -0.90
CA VAL A 186 10.32 13.56 0.24
C VAL A 186 10.90 12.40 1.06
N ILE A 187 10.09 11.37 1.31
CA ILE A 187 10.51 10.18 2.07
C ILE A 187 11.69 9.50 1.39
N VAL A 188 11.56 9.18 0.10
CA VAL A 188 12.62 8.53 -0.67
C VAL A 188 13.87 9.39 -0.71
N ALA A 189 13.74 10.69 -0.97
CA ALA A 189 14.89 11.59 -1.12
C ALA A 189 15.67 11.83 0.18
N LYS A 190 14.99 11.84 1.35
CA LYS A 190 15.61 12.26 2.61
C LYS A 190 15.79 11.15 3.64
N TYR A 191 14.89 10.16 3.68
CA TYR A 191 14.77 9.24 4.82
C TYR A 191 15.04 7.78 4.47
N THR A 192 15.41 7.47 3.22
CA THR A 192 15.69 6.09 2.77
C THR A 192 17.16 5.86 2.36
N ASP A 193 18.04 6.81 2.66
CA ASP A 193 19.49 6.67 2.48
C ASP A 193 20.19 6.60 3.86
N PRO A 194 20.89 5.50 4.20
CA PRO A 194 21.09 4.30 3.38
C PRO A 194 19.81 3.44 3.28
N PRO A 195 19.68 2.61 2.22
CA PRO A 195 18.60 1.64 2.11
C PRO A 195 18.53 0.73 3.35
N GLY A 196 17.32 0.54 3.86
CA GLY A 196 17.04 -0.14 5.11
C GLY A 196 17.14 0.75 6.35
N SER A 197 17.05 2.08 6.20
CA SER A 197 16.95 3.01 7.35
C SER A 197 15.77 2.66 8.26
N GLU A 198 15.77 3.16 9.50
CA GLU A 198 14.69 2.93 10.46
C GLU A 198 13.32 3.42 9.92
N ALA A 199 13.31 4.59 9.27
CA ALA A 199 12.12 5.17 8.67
C ALA A 199 11.59 4.30 7.51
N GLU A 200 12.48 3.82 6.66
CA GLU A 200 12.13 2.91 5.57
C GLU A 200 11.61 1.57 6.12
N GLN A 201 12.26 1.02 7.15
CA GLN A 201 11.84 -0.22 7.79
C GLN A 201 10.47 -0.10 8.47
N MET A 202 10.17 1.03 9.11
CA MET A 202 8.85 1.31 9.67
C MET A 202 7.77 1.22 8.57
N LEU A 203 7.98 1.95 7.46
CA LEU A 203 7.04 1.98 6.34
C LEU A 203 6.87 0.60 5.69
N VAL A 204 7.99 -0.10 5.41
CA VAL A 204 8.00 -1.44 4.82
C VAL A 204 7.25 -2.44 5.70
N THR A 205 7.56 -2.47 6.99
CA THR A 205 7.00 -3.46 7.91
C THR A 205 5.50 -3.26 8.05
N GLN A 206 5.06 -2.04 8.36
CA GLN A 206 3.65 -1.77 8.65
C GLN A 206 2.78 -1.90 7.40
N LEU A 207 3.22 -1.36 6.26
CA LEU A 207 2.44 -1.49 5.03
C LEU A 207 2.39 -2.93 4.51
N THR A 208 3.46 -3.73 4.69
CA THR A 208 3.41 -5.16 4.36
C THR A 208 2.39 -5.89 5.24
N LEU A 209 2.34 -5.60 6.54
CA LEU A 209 1.35 -6.19 7.45
C LEU A 209 -0.08 -5.81 7.06
N SER A 210 -0.30 -4.58 6.58
CA SER A 210 -1.63 -4.11 6.16
C SER A 210 -2.22 -4.92 5.00
N ILE A 211 -1.40 -5.51 4.11
CA ILE A 211 -1.86 -6.28 2.93
C ILE A 211 -2.86 -7.38 3.30
N ALA A 212 -2.72 -7.99 4.48
CA ALA A 212 -3.60 -9.06 4.93
C ALA A 212 -5.07 -8.63 5.09
N TRP A 213 -5.32 -7.34 5.28
CA TRP A 213 -6.62 -6.80 5.71
C TRP A 213 -7.28 -5.88 4.70
N LEU A 214 -6.49 -5.25 3.82
CA LEU A 214 -6.96 -4.23 2.90
C LEU A 214 -7.69 -4.78 1.67
N GLU A 215 -8.42 -3.89 0.99
CA GLU A 215 -9.01 -4.17 -0.32
C GLU A 215 -7.95 -4.12 -1.42
N ILE A 216 -8.23 -4.79 -2.54
CA ILE A 216 -7.25 -4.93 -3.61
C ILE A 216 -6.79 -3.59 -4.20
N GLN A 217 -7.68 -2.60 -4.32
CA GLN A 217 -7.35 -1.28 -4.85
C GLN A 217 -6.33 -0.57 -3.95
N GLU A 218 -6.50 -0.66 -2.64
CA GLU A 218 -5.58 -0.09 -1.65
C GLU A 218 -4.25 -0.83 -1.65
N VAL A 219 -4.28 -2.17 -1.73
CA VAL A 219 -3.07 -3.00 -1.81
C VAL A 219 -2.28 -2.70 -3.08
N GLU A 220 -2.95 -2.49 -4.22
CA GLU A 220 -2.28 -2.10 -5.46
C GLU A 220 -1.55 -0.76 -5.32
N LEU A 221 -2.19 0.27 -4.76
CA LEU A 221 -1.57 1.56 -4.49
C LEU A 221 -0.37 1.42 -3.55
N ILE A 222 -0.54 0.70 -2.44
CA ILE A 222 0.53 0.48 -1.45
C ILE A 222 1.71 -0.24 -2.08
N VAL A 223 1.49 -1.35 -2.78
CA VAL A 223 2.58 -2.16 -3.33
C VAL A 223 3.24 -1.45 -4.50
N ARG A 224 2.48 -0.95 -5.47
CA ARG A 224 3.04 -0.38 -6.71
C ARG A 224 3.63 1.00 -6.49
N ASP A 225 2.87 1.87 -5.85
CA ASP A 225 3.19 3.29 -5.83
C ASP A 225 4.06 3.63 -4.63
N ILE A 226 3.85 2.99 -3.47
CA ILE A 226 4.63 3.27 -2.25
C ILE A 226 5.81 2.30 -2.11
N LEU A 227 5.56 1.02 -1.84
CA LEU A 227 6.60 0.07 -1.43
C LEU A 227 7.65 -0.14 -2.52
N LEU A 228 7.25 -0.49 -3.75
CA LEU A 228 8.18 -0.79 -4.85
C LEU A 228 8.89 0.45 -5.41
N SER A 229 8.57 1.64 -4.90
CA SER A 229 9.30 2.88 -5.16
C SER A 229 10.51 3.05 -4.25
N LEU A 230 10.55 2.37 -3.09
CA LEU A 230 11.59 2.49 -2.09
C LEU A 230 12.93 1.86 -2.53
N PRO A 231 14.09 2.43 -2.15
CA PRO A 231 15.40 1.91 -2.54
C PRO A 231 15.71 0.50 -2.07
N CYS A 232 15.19 0.05 -0.91
CA CYS A 232 15.50 -1.29 -0.38
C CYS A 232 15.00 -2.46 -1.27
N TYR A 233 14.11 -2.20 -2.23
CA TYR A 233 13.67 -3.19 -3.22
C TYR A 233 14.47 -3.14 -4.53
N ARG A 234 15.38 -2.17 -4.70
CA ARG A 234 16.23 -2.05 -5.90
C ARG A 234 17.57 -2.74 -5.74
N VAL A 235 17.97 -3.04 -4.50
CA VAL A 235 19.25 -3.67 -4.17
C VAL A 235 19.09 -5.18 -4.11
N TYR A 236 20.03 -5.92 -4.68
CA TYR A 236 20.07 -7.38 -4.60
C TYR A 236 20.83 -7.84 -3.33
N PRO A 237 20.32 -8.81 -2.54
CA PRO A 237 19.00 -9.44 -2.64
C PRO A 237 17.88 -8.51 -2.16
N SER A 238 16.80 -8.44 -2.91
CA SER A 238 15.69 -7.54 -2.63
C SER A 238 14.81 -8.09 -1.49
N ARG A 239 14.34 -7.21 -0.61
CA ARG A 239 13.49 -7.58 0.54
C ARG A 239 12.03 -7.89 0.17
N GLY A 240 11.69 -7.97 -1.12
CA GLY A 240 10.30 -8.09 -1.58
C GLY A 240 9.68 -9.46 -1.37
N ASP A 241 10.44 -10.46 -0.93
CA ASP A 241 9.92 -11.78 -0.56
C ASP A 241 8.79 -11.68 0.50
N SER A 242 8.88 -10.72 1.43
CA SER A 242 7.81 -10.50 2.43
C SER A 242 6.54 -9.92 1.82
N ILE A 243 6.65 -9.00 0.85
CA ILE A 243 5.50 -8.46 0.10
C ILE A 243 4.86 -9.59 -0.69
N LEU A 244 5.67 -10.35 -1.42
CA LEU A 244 5.20 -11.46 -2.22
C LEU A 244 4.47 -12.49 -1.35
N GLN A 245 5.05 -12.86 -0.20
CA GLN A 245 4.42 -13.79 0.73
C GLN A 245 3.08 -13.25 1.24
N ALA A 246 2.99 -11.98 1.64
CA ALA A 246 1.74 -11.37 2.10
C ALA A 246 0.63 -11.39 1.02
N LEU A 247 0.99 -11.10 -0.23
CA LEU A 247 0.06 -11.19 -1.37
C LEU A 247 -0.42 -12.61 -1.62
N LEU A 248 0.49 -13.59 -1.56
CA LEU A 248 0.19 -14.99 -1.77
C LEU A 248 -0.64 -15.59 -0.63
N ASP A 249 -0.39 -15.18 0.62
CA ASP A 249 -1.20 -15.60 1.77
C ASP A 249 -2.63 -15.06 1.64
N ARG A 250 -2.79 -13.81 1.21
CA ARG A 250 -4.12 -13.24 0.92
C ARG A 250 -4.82 -14.00 -0.22
N ALA A 251 -4.09 -14.28 -1.31
CA ALA A 251 -4.63 -15.08 -2.42
C ALA A 251 -5.03 -16.49 -1.98
N LYS A 252 -4.24 -17.12 -1.09
CA LYS A 252 -4.51 -18.45 -0.53
C LYS A 252 -5.80 -18.48 0.29
N VAL A 253 -6.00 -17.52 1.18
CA VAL A 253 -7.24 -17.40 1.97
C VAL A 253 -8.45 -17.30 1.04
N LEU A 254 -8.37 -16.45 0.01
CA LEU A 254 -9.44 -16.30 -0.98
C LEU A 254 -9.68 -17.58 -1.80
N LEU A 255 -8.62 -18.35 -2.12
CA LEU A 255 -8.75 -19.65 -2.78
C LEU A 255 -9.41 -20.70 -1.88
N GLN A 256 -9.08 -20.70 -0.59
CA GLN A 256 -9.63 -21.65 0.39
C GLN A 256 -11.10 -21.38 0.69
N LEU A 257 -11.51 -20.11 0.80
CA LEU A 257 -12.90 -19.71 0.98
C LEU A 257 -13.80 -20.14 -0.19
N ARG A 258 -13.25 -20.34 -1.40
CA ARG A 258 -13.98 -20.83 -2.57
C ARG A 258 -14.17 -22.33 -2.62
N ALA A 259 -13.47 -23.11 -1.79
CA ALA A 259 -13.63 -24.56 -1.82
C ALA A 259 -15.09 -24.98 -1.59
N SER A 260 -15.92 -24.11 -1.00
CA SER A 260 -17.36 -24.23 -0.78
C SER A 260 -18.24 -23.59 -1.88
N ASN A 261 -17.77 -22.58 -2.63
CA ASN A 261 -18.61 -21.76 -3.53
C ASN A 261 -17.95 -21.58 -4.91
N TYR A 262 -18.72 -21.76 -6.00
CA TYR A 262 -18.28 -21.62 -7.40
C TYR A 262 -17.98 -20.16 -7.84
N GLU A 263 -17.50 -19.30 -6.95
CA GLU A 263 -17.29 -17.88 -7.27
C GLU A 263 -16.17 -17.66 -8.32
N PRO A 264 -16.29 -16.64 -9.19
CA PRO A 264 -15.30 -16.31 -10.24
C PRO A 264 -13.94 -15.92 -9.66
N LEU A 265 -12.83 -16.29 -10.30
CA LEU A 265 -11.43 -15.99 -9.86
C LEU A 265 -11.04 -14.51 -9.83
N SER A 266 -11.97 -13.58 -10.04
CA SER A 266 -11.70 -12.15 -10.15
C SER A 266 -10.86 -11.59 -9.00
N SER A 267 -11.27 -11.76 -7.75
CA SER A 267 -10.56 -11.15 -6.61
C SER A 267 -9.18 -11.78 -6.38
N THR A 268 -9.08 -13.11 -6.43
CA THR A 268 -7.79 -13.81 -6.31
C THR A 268 -6.86 -13.47 -7.46
N ARG A 269 -7.39 -13.34 -8.69
CA ARG A 269 -6.62 -13.01 -9.90
C ARG A 269 -5.88 -11.69 -9.74
N SER A 270 -6.50 -10.67 -9.15
CA SER A 270 -5.83 -9.39 -8.95
C SER A 270 -4.65 -9.48 -7.99
N PHE A 271 -4.79 -10.21 -6.86
CA PHE A 271 -3.66 -10.45 -5.96
C PHE A 271 -2.54 -11.26 -6.63
N LEU A 272 -2.88 -12.28 -7.43
CA LEU A 272 -1.88 -13.06 -8.16
C LEU A 272 -1.19 -12.26 -9.28
N ALA A 273 -1.91 -11.39 -9.98
CA ALA A 273 -1.34 -10.49 -10.96
C ALA A 273 -0.40 -9.47 -10.31
N LEU A 274 -0.74 -8.98 -9.11
CA LEU A 274 0.14 -8.10 -8.35
C LEU A 274 1.38 -8.85 -7.82
N ALA A 275 1.23 -10.09 -7.36
CA ALA A 275 2.34 -10.95 -6.96
C ALA A 275 3.29 -11.22 -8.15
N GLN A 276 2.73 -11.44 -9.33
CA GLN A 276 3.47 -11.60 -10.57
C GLN A 276 4.25 -10.33 -10.94
N PHE A 277 3.61 -9.15 -10.83
CA PHE A 277 4.27 -7.87 -11.03
C PHE A 277 5.46 -7.66 -10.08
N VAL A 278 5.31 -8.02 -8.79
CA VAL A 278 6.38 -7.92 -7.79
C VAL A 278 7.58 -8.81 -8.15
N ALA A 279 7.33 -10.09 -8.46
CA ALA A 279 8.39 -11.09 -8.63
C ALA A 279 9.02 -11.06 -10.04
N ILE A 280 8.21 -10.88 -11.08
CA ILE A 280 8.63 -11.01 -12.48
C ILE A 280 8.93 -9.64 -13.07
N ASP A 281 7.96 -8.71 -13.06
CA ASP A 281 8.11 -7.44 -13.78
C ASP A 281 9.07 -6.49 -13.07
N ARG A 282 9.02 -6.46 -11.74
CA ARG A 282 9.84 -5.58 -10.90
C ARG A 282 11.07 -6.25 -10.34
N HIS A 283 11.19 -7.57 -10.44
CA HIS A 283 12.28 -8.37 -9.87
C HIS A 283 12.57 -8.02 -8.39
N ALA A 284 11.52 -7.68 -7.64
CA ALA A 284 11.65 -7.25 -6.25
C ALA A 284 11.58 -8.42 -5.27
N ALA A 285 11.16 -9.60 -5.72
CA ALA A 285 11.05 -10.82 -4.93
C ALA A 285 11.47 -12.03 -5.78
N SER A 286 11.79 -13.15 -5.14
CA SER A 286 12.17 -14.36 -5.88
C SER A 286 10.96 -14.97 -6.62
N PRO A 287 11.03 -15.15 -7.95
CA PRO A 287 10.01 -15.87 -8.72
C PRO A 287 9.87 -17.34 -8.29
N ALA A 288 10.86 -17.90 -7.58
CA ALA A 288 10.76 -19.26 -7.04
C ALA A 288 9.64 -19.40 -6.00
N ILE A 289 9.41 -18.37 -5.17
CA ILE A 289 8.32 -18.35 -4.18
C ILE A 289 6.97 -18.33 -4.90
N LEU A 290 6.85 -17.54 -5.97
CA LEU A 290 5.65 -17.45 -6.80
C LEU A 290 5.36 -18.78 -7.52
N LEU A 291 6.38 -19.37 -8.16
CA LEU A 291 6.26 -20.65 -8.83
C LEU A 291 5.86 -21.77 -7.85
N GLN A 292 6.48 -21.80 -6.68
CA GLN A 292 6.13 -22.76 -5.63
C GLN A 292 4.65 -22.65 -5.23
N PHE A 293 4.14 -21.42 -5.11
CA PHE A 293 2.73 -21.21 -4.82
C PHE A 293 1.83 -21.76 -5.93
N TYR A 294 2.09 -21.44 -7.20
CA TYR A 294 1.29 -21.95 -8.31
C TYR A 294 1.28 -23.47 -8.37
N LEU A 295 2.44 -24.11 -8.20
CA LEU A 295 2.57 -25.58 -8.19
C LEU A 295 1.90 -26.22 -6.98
N SER A 296 1.82 -25.54 -5.84
CA SER A 296 1.22 -26.08 -4.62
C SER A 296 -0.30 -25.93 -4.60
N PHE A 297 -0.83 -24.82 -5.15
CA PHE A 297 -2.23 -24.45 -4.97
C PHE A 297 -3.07 -24.50 -6.25
N LEU A 298 -2.48 -24.40 -7.44
CA LEU A 298 -3.24 -24.24 -8.69
C LEU A 298 -3.14 -25.42 -9.66
N THR A 299 -2.10 -26.25 -9.58
CA THR A 299 -1.87 -27.34 -10.56
C THR A 299 -2.51 -28.67 -10.21
N GLY A 300 -3.03 -28.83 -8.98
CA GLY A 300 -3.73 -30.06 -8.59
C GLY A 300 -4.88 -30.34 -9.54
N ARG A 301 -4.95 -31.55 -10.14
CA ARG A 301 -5.92 -31.89 -11.19
C ARG A 301 -7.37 -31.52 -10.83
N MET A 302 -7.77 -31.84 -9.60
CA MET A 302 -9.11 -31.54 -9.07
C MET A 302 -9.34 -30.04 -8.83
N VAL A 303 -8.29 -29.26 -8.58
CA VAL A 303 -8.38 -27.81 -8.42
C VAL A 303 -8.47 -27.15 -9.80
N LEU A 304 -7.56 -27.51 -10.71
CA LEU A 304 -7.50 -26.90 -12.04
C LEU A 304 -8.78 -27.12 -12.86
N GLN A 305 -9.38 -28.32 -12.74
CA GLN A 305 -10.65 -28.64 -13.39
C GLN A 305 -11.86 -27.83 -12.85
N LYS A 306 -11.77 -27.22 -11.67
CA LYS A 306 -12.84 -26.35 -11.15
C LYS A 306 -12.86 -24.98 -11.83
N PHE A 307 -11.76 -24.57 -12.45
CA PHE A 307 -11.68 -23.28 -13.13
C PHE A 307 -12.29 -23.32 -14.53
N SER A 308 -12.71 -22.15 -15.00
CA SER A 308 -13.17 -21.97 -16.39
C SER A 308 -12.02 -22.26 -17.37
N PRO A 309 -12.30 -22.68 -18.62
CA PRO A 309 -11.27 -22.97 -19.61
C PRO A 309 -10.28 -21.81 -19.80
N GLN A 310 -10.77 -20.57 -19.87
CA GLN A 310 -9.93 -19.39 -20.01
C GLN A 310 -9.00 -19.21 -18.80
N THR A 311 -9.52 -19.41 -17.59
CA THR A 311 -8.70 -19.24 -16.40
C THR A 311 -7.65 -20.34 -16.24
N ARG A 312 -7.92 -21.56 -16.73
CA ARG A 312 -6.88 -22.61 -16.79
C ARG A 312 -5.73 -22.19 -17.70
N VAL A 313 -6.03 -21.55 -18.83
CA VAL A 313 -5.03 -21.00 -19.76
C VAL A 313 -4.22 -19.88 -19.10
N ASP A 314 -4.90 -18.97 -18.39
CA ASP A 314 -4.23 -17.89 -17.65
C ASP A 314 -3.24 -18.48 -16.62
N ILE A 315 -3.65 -19.50 -15.85
CA ILE A 315 -2.79 -20.19 -14.86
C ILE A 315 -1.57 -20.83 -15.53
N VAL A 316 -1.76 -21.51 -16.67
CA VAL A 316 -0.67 -22.10 -17.44
C VAL A 316 0.32 -21.01 -17.89
N SER A 317 -0.17 -19.85 -18.34
CA SER A 317 0.67 -18.71 -18.70
C SER A 317 1.48 -18.20 -17.50
N TRP A 318 0.84 -18.01 -16.35
CA TRP A 318 1.52 -17.55 -15.13
C TRP A 318 2.62 -18.49 -14.66
N ILE A 319 2.38 -19.81 -14.71
CA ILE A 319 3.40 -20.82 -14.38
C ILE A 319 4.58 -20.74 -15.35
N SER A 320 4.30 -20.60 -16.65
CA SER A 320 5.33 -20.49 -17.69
C SER A 320 6.22 -19.26 -17.47
N GLU A 321 5.59 -18.13 -17.20
CA GLU A 321 6.29 -16.86 -16.97
C GLU A 321 7.13 -16.90 -15.68
N ALA A 322 6.59 -17.46 -14.60
CA ALA A 322 7.34 -17.65 -13.35
C ALA A 322 8.52 -18.61 -13.52
N LEU A 323 8.35 -19.69 -14.30
CA LEU A 323 9.41 -20.65 -14.62
C LEU A 323 10.56 -19.98 -15.39
N LEU A 324 10.24 -19.20 -16.42
CA LEU A 324 11.23 -18.42 -17.18
C LEU A 324 11.99 -17.43 -16.31
N ALA A 325 11.29 -16.72 -15.42
CA ALA A 325 11.91 -15.80 -14.50
C ALA A 325 12.88 -16.53 -13.56
N CYS A 326 12.51 -17.72 -13.06
CA CYS A 326 13.40 -18.57 -12.27
C CYS A 326 14.66 -19.01 -13.05
N GLU A 327 14.50 -19.45 -14.29
CA GLU A 327 15.63 -19.82 -15.15
C GLU A 327 16.57 -18.64 -15.40
N ALA A 328 16.02 -17.45 -15.66
CA ALA A 328 16.79 -16.23 -15.82
C ALA A 328 17.60 -15.88 -14.55
N GLU A 329 17.02 -16.07 -13.36
CA GLU A 329 17.75 -15.90 -12.10
C GLU A 329 18.88 -16.92 -11.91
N MET A 330 18.72 -18.18 -12.34
CA MET A 330 19.79 -19.20 -12.24
C MET A 330 21.06 -18.78 -12.95
N THR A 331 20.93 -18.12 -14.09
CA THR A 331 22.09 -17.66 -14.86
C THR A 331 22.85 -16.55 -14.13
N LYS A 332 22.17 -15.78 -13.29
CA LYS A 332 22.73 -14.66 -12.53
C LYS A 332 23.30 -15.09 -11.17
N LEU A 333 22.79 -16.18 -10.59
CA LEU A 333 23.08 -16.58 -9.21
C LEU A 333 24.21 -17.62 -9.05
N GLN A 334 25.14 -17.30 -8.13
CA GLN A 334 26.27 -18.13 -7.71
C GLN A 334 25.98 -19.12 -6.55
N PRO A 335 25.05 -18.90 -5.59
CA PRO A 335 24.93 -19.81 -4.43
C PRO A 335 24.24 -21.14 -4.77
N ILE A 336 24.79 -22.24 -4.21
CA ILE A 336 24.39 -23.63 -4.46
C ILE A 336 22.99 -23.94 -3.92
N SER A 337 22.61 -23.38 -2.76
CA SER A 337 21.33 -23.62 -2.09
C SER A 337 20.11 -23.28 -2.97
N ASN A 338 20.16 -22.14 -3.66
CA ASN A 338 19.07 -21.67 -4.50
C ASN A 338 18.87 -22.58 -5.72
N ARG A 339 19.95 -23.21 -6.21
CA ARG A 339 19.89 -24.14 -7.34
C ARG A 339 19.17 -25.44 -6.97
N GLU A 340 19.32 -25.93 -5.74
CA GLU A 340 18.63 -27.14 -5.29
C GLU A 340 17.13 -26.91 -5.14
N GLN A 341 16.73 -25.80 -4.51
CA GLN A 341 15.32 -25.45 -4.37
C GLN A 341 14.65 -25.35 -5.74
N LEU A 342 15.30 -24.66 -6.68
CA LEU A 342 14.76 -24.53 -8.02
C LEU A 342 14.70 -25.86 -8.78
N ARG A 343 15.72 -26.73 -8.66
CA ARG A 343 15.63 -28.10 -9.21
C ARG A 343 14.42 -28.88 -8.68
N ARG A 344 14.07 -28.72 -7.40
CA ARG A 344 12.85 -29.33 -6.84
C ARG A 344 11.59 -28.76 -7.49
N LEU A 345 11.52 -27.44 -7.69
CA LEU A 345 10.39 -26.78 -8.37
C LEU A 345 10.27 -27.20 -9.85
N LEU A 346 11.40 -27.36 -10.54
CA LEU A 346 11.45 -27.88 -11.91
C LEU A 346 10.87 -29.31 -11.97
N ASN A 347 11.27 -30.18 -11.05
CA ASN A 347 10.72 -31.54 -10.98
C ASN A 347 9.21 -31.53 -10.70
N GLN A 348 8.74 -30.69 -9.76
CA GLN A 348 7.30 -30.52 -9.50
C GLN A 348 6.53 -30.00 -10.73
N THR A 349 7.17 -29.14 -11.54
CA THR A 349 6.58 -28.67 -12.81
C THR A 349 6.46 -29.81 -13.81
N VAL A 350 7.47 -30.69 -13.89
CA VAL A 350 7.41 -31.91 -14.72
C VAL A 350 6.29 -32.84 -14.26
N ASP A 351 6.10 -33.02 -12.95
CA ASP A 351 5.02 -33.84 -12.41
C ASP A 351 3.64 -33.25 -12.76
N ALA A 352 3.50 -31.92 -12.70
CA ALA A 352 2.29 -31.21 -13.10
C ALA A 352 2.06 -31.18 -14.63
N SER A 353 3.08 -31.49 -15.44
CA SER A 353 3.04 -31.28 -16.89
C SER A 353 1.91 -32.02 -17.61
N SER A 354 1.56 -33.22 -17.17
CA SER A 354 0.46 -33.99 -17.78
C SER A 354 -0.87 -33.23 -17.74
N VAL A 355 -1.16 -32.57 -16.61
CA VAL A 355 -2.38 -31.79 -16.40
C VAL A 355 -2.32 -30.46 -17.17
N LEU A 356 -1.16 -29.80 -17.17
CA LEU A 356 -0.96 -28.54 -17.89
C LEU A 356 -1.07 -28.74 -19.41
N LEU A 357 -0.48 -29.82 -19.93
CA LEU A 357 -0.54 -30.19 -21.36
C LEU A 357 -1.96 -30.56 -21.80
N GLU A 358 -2.75 -31.20 -20.93
CA GLU A 358 -4.17 -31.47 -21.19
C GLU A 358 -4.95 -30.16 -21.39
N VAL A 359 -4.68 -29.15 -20.56
CA VAL A 359 -5.28 -27.80 -20.71
C VAL A 359 -4.84 -27.15 -22.03
N CYS A 360 -3.53 -27.15 -22.33
CA CYS A 360 -3.02 -26.60 -23.59
C CYS A 360 -3.68 -27.27 -24.79
N ARG A 361 -3.75 -28.61 -24.81
CA ARG A 361 -4.37 -29.37 -25.90
C ARG A 361 -5.84 -28.98 -26.10
N CYS A 362 -6.60 -28.88 -25.02
CA CYS A 362 -8.00 -28.48 -25.08
C CYS A 362 -8.17 -27.03 -25.58
N TYR A 363 -7.29 -26.11 -25.22
CA TYR A 363 -7.36 -24.74 -25.69
C TYR A 363 -7.00 -24.62 -27.18
N LEU A 364 -5.91 -25.25 -27.61
CA LEU A 364 -5.41 -25.23 -28.98
C LEU A 364 -6.40 -25.86 -29.97
N ALA A 365 -7.14 -26.89 -29.54
CA ALA A 365 -8.22 -27.46 -30.33
C ALA A 365 -9.40 -26.49 -30.58
N ASN A 366 -9.58 -25.49 -29.71
CA ASN A 366 -10.71 -24.56 -29.75
C ASN A 366 -10.32 -23.13 -30.19
N SER A 367 -9.02 -22.80 -30.25
CA SER A 367 -8.52 -21.49 -30.68
C SER A 367 -7.20 -21.65 -31.47
N PRO A 368 -7.21 -21.45 -32.80
CA PRO A 368 -6.00 -21.61 -33.63
C PRO A 368 -4.95 -20.51 -33.39
N HIS A 369 -5.31 -19.41 -32.70
CA HIS A 369 -4.39 -18.36 -32.30
C HIS A 369 -3.84 -18.64 -30.90
N ALA A 370 -2.91 -19.59 -30.82
CA ALA A 370 -2.23 -19.92 -29.59
C ALA A 370 -1.43 -18.70 -29.06
N PRO A 371 -1.56 -18.33 -27.77
CA PRO A 371 -0.69 -17.32 -27.19
C PRO A 371 0.76 -17.82 -27.15
N LYS A 372 1.72 -16.96 -27.53
CA LYS A 372 3.16 -17.26 -27.54
C LYS A 372 3.66 -17.86 -26.21
N GLN A 373 3.02 -17.51 -25.10
CA GLN A 373 3.37 -18.02 -23.76
C GLN A 373 3.23 -19.54 -23.62
N MET A 374 2.25 -20.16 -24.30
CA MET A 374 2.10 -21.62 -24.27
C MET A 374 3.29 -22.31 -24.92
N GLN A 375 3.81 -21.75 -26.02
CA GLN A 375 4.97 -22.29 -26.73
C GLN A 375 6.22 -22.33 -25.85
N ILE A 376 6.35 -21.39 -24.91
CA ILE A 376 7.48 -21.34 -23.99
C ILE A 376 7.50 -22.51 -22.99
N LEU A 377 6.33 -22.94 -22.52
CA LEU A 377 6.23 -24.15 -21.69
C LEU A 377 6.80 -25.36 -22.44
N PHE A 378 6.48 -25.46 -23.74
CA PHE A 378 7.00 -26.51 -24.60
C PHE A 378 8.44 -26.29 -25.05
N ASP A 379 9.01 -25.09 -24.94
CA ASP A 379 10.40 -24.78 -25.31
C ASP A 379 11.38 -24.87 -24.12
N SER A 380 10.86 -24.86 -22.89
CA SER A 380 11.69 -24.92 -21.69
C SER A 380 12.49 -26.23 -21.64
N LYS A 381 13.82 -26.14 -21.47
CA LYS A 381 14.75 -27.29 -21.40
C LYS A 381 14.59 -28.13 -20.11
N VAL A 382 13.51 -27.89 -19.36
CA VAL A 382 13.20 -28.49 -18.06
C VAL A 382 12.86 -29.97 -18.18
N TYR A 383 12.41 -30.40 -19.35
CA TYR A 383 12.02 -31.79 -19.57
C TYR A 383 13.22 -32.73 -19.69
N ASN A 384 13.18 -33.84 -18.95
CA ASN A 384 13.92 -35.04 -19.29
C ASN A 384 13.64 -35.38 -20.78
N PRO A 385 14.63 -35.83 -21.57
CA PRO A 385 14.46 -36.16 -22.99
C PRO A 385 13.25 -37.06 -23.31
N VAL A 386 12.75 -37.86 -22.36
CA VAL A 386 11.52 -38.65 -22.53
C VAL A 386 10.25 -37.77 -22.49
N SER A 387 10.11 -36.88 -21.50
CA SER A 387 8.98 -35.96 -21.40
C SER A 387 8.98 -34.93 -22.52
N TRP A 388 10.18 -34.51 -22.96
CA TRP A 388 10.37 -33.62 -24.10
C TRP A 388 9.82 -34.22 -25.40
N ARG A 389 9.99 -35.52 -25.64
CA ARG A 389 9.43 -36.18 -26.83
C ARG A 389 7.91 -36.16 -26.85
N THR A 390 7.26 -36.32 -25.70
CA THR A 390 5.80 -36.25 -25.57
C THR A 390 5.28 -34.84 -25.82
N VAL A 391 5.97 -33.84 -25.26
CA VAL A 391 5.75 -32.40 -25.46
C VAL A 391 5.92 -32.01 -26.93
N GLN A 392 6.99 -32.49 -27.57
CA GLN A 392 7.30 -32.26 -28.99
C GLN A 392 6.30 -32.96 -29.93
N ALA A 393 5.84 -34.16 -29.60
CA ALA A 393 4.78 -34.85 -30.34
C ALA A 393 3.43 -34.13 -30.24
N LEU A 394 3.10 -33.57 -29.06
CA LEU A 394 1.91 -32.74 -28.87
C LEU A 394 1.99 -31.42 -29.65
N LEU A 395 3.14 -30.75 -29.65
CA LEU A 395 3.37 -29.56 -30.48
C LEU A 395 3.20 -29.87 -31.98
N GLN A 396 3.82 -30.94 -32.47
CA GLN A 396 3.70 -31.35 -33.87
C GLN A 396 2.25 -31.68 -34.27
N ALA A 397 1.50 -32.34 -33.38
CA ALA A 397 0.08 -32.63 -33.61
C ALA A 397 -0.77 -31.35 -33.65
N VAL A 398 -0.46 -30.35 -32.82
CA VAL A 398 -1.15 -29.05 -32.83
C VAL A 398 -0.81 -28.25 -34.09
N SER A 399 0.46 -28.19 -34.49
CA SER A 399 0.88 -27.50 -35.71
C SER A 399 0.22 -28.10 -36.96
N ALA A 400 0.11 -29.43 -37.01
CA ALA A 400 -0.55 -30.13 -38.11
C ALA A 400 -2.07 -29.83 -38.21
N VAL A 401 -2.73 -29.54 -37.08
CA VAL A 401 -4.15 -29.11 -37.07
C VAL A 401 -4.29 -27.65 -37.48
N GLY A 402 -3.35 -26.79 -37.13
CA GLY A 402 -3.31 -25.39 -37.58
C GLY A 402 -3.15 -25.25 -39.10
N ASP A 403 -2.25 -26.03 -39.70
CA ASP A 403 -2.01 -26.02 -41.14
C ASP A 403 -3.18 -26.57 -41.97
N ALA A 404 -3.97 -27.49 -41.40
CA ALA A 404 -5.16 -28.05 -42.03
C ALA A 404 -6.33 -27.05 -42.15
N TYR A 405 -6.38 -26.03 -41.27
CA TYR A 405 -7.42 -24.99 -41.29
C TYR A 405 -7.06 -23.78 -42.16
N VAL A 406 -5.79 -23.59 -42.52
CA VAL A 406 -5.32 -22.50 -43.39
C VAL A 406 -5.40 -22.89 -44.88
N CYS A 407 -5.54 -24.18 -45.19
CA CYS A 407 -5.66 -24.70 -46.56
C CYS A 407 -7.08 -25.15 -46.96
N GLY A 408 -8.11 -24.78 -46.19
CA GLY A 408 -9.52 -25.13 -46.42
C GLY A 408 -10.38 -23.97 -46.87
#